data_AF-A0A832ZUN0-F1
#
_entry.id   AF-A0A832ZUN0-F1
#
_cell.length_a   1.000
_cell.length_b   1.000
_cell.length_c   1.000
_cell.angle_alpha   90.00
_cell.angle_beta   90.00
_cell.angle_gamma   90.00
#
_symmetry.space_group_name_H-M   'P 1'
#
loop_
_entity.id
_entity.type
_entity.pdbx_description
1 polymer ?
#
loop_
_entity_poly.entity_id
_entity_poly.type
_entity_poly.pdbx_seq_one_letter_code
_entity_poly.pdbx_strand_id
1 'polypeptide(L)'
;MPGNCDSLELARVSIANAECIHMKVYKFRELVLAGIGGSIYTPFSTPFEYSEEEYSRMLAKLKEEIKKNSNNGKVVLVSHTPPYMSGLDRVRGGEYVGSPSLRKLVAETRPLLVVVGHIHEAWGVASVEGVLAVNPGPLKAGRYAIADIDTVKNIVRVRLARLSESPCG
;
A
#
# COMPACT_ATOMS: atom_id res chain seq x y z
N MET A 1 3.18 -6.06 6.66
CA MET A 1 3.06 -6.30 5.21
C MET A 1 4.46 -6.52 4.68
N PRO A 2 4.74 -7.68 4.05
CA PRO A 2 6.04 -7.95 3.47
C PRO A 2 6.24 -7.12 2.19
N GLY A 3 7.42 -6.52 2.07
CA GLY A 3 7.92 -5.90 0.85
C GLY A 3 8.69 -6.88 -0.02
N ASN A 4 9.30 -6.37 -1.09
CA ASN A 4 10.02 -7.16 -2.08
C ASN A 4 11.34 -7.76 -1.56
N CYS A 5 11.99 -7.09 -0.60
CA CYS A 5 13.22 -7.58 0.05
C CYS A 5 12.98 -8.56 1.22
N ASP A 6 11.72 -8.82 1.59
CA ASP A 6 11.38 -9.71 2.69
C ASP A 6 11.38 -11.19 2.25
N SER A 7 11.64 -12.11 3.19
CA SER A 7 11.50 -13.53 2.89
C SER A 7 10.04 -13.92 2.69
N LEU A 8 9.80 -14.88 1.80
CA LEU A 8 8.46 -15.43 1.56
C LEU A 8 7.83 -16.04 2.84
N GLU A 9 8.68 -16.52 3.75
CA GLU A 9 8.30 -17.06 5.06
C GLU A 9 7.58 -16.02 5.93
N LEU A 10 7.98 -14.74 5.87
CA LEU A 10 7.38 -13.66 6.68
C LEU A 10 5.90 -13.45 6.38
N ALA A 11 5.42 -13.84 5.18
CA ALA A 11 4.00 -13.82 4.88
C ALA A 11 3.18 -14.80 5.74
N ARG A 12 3.84 -15.79 6.36
CA ARG A 12 3.22 -16.90 7.12
C ARG A 12 3.53 -16.86 8.62
N VAL A 13 4.45 -16.01 9.06
CA VAL A 13 4.84 -15.90 10.47
C VAL A 13 3.68 -15.28 11.27
N SER A 14 3.39 -15.88 12.44
CA SER A 14 2.51 -15.29 13.44
C SER A 14 3.36 -14.52 14.46
N ILE A 15 3.02 -13.25 14.67
CA ILE A 15 3.68 -12.38 15.64
C ILE A 15 2.58 -11.89 16.59
N ALA A 16 2.83 -11.96 17.90
CA ALA A 16 1.87 -11.48 18.89
C ALA A 16 1.49 -10.02 18.62
N ASN A 17 0.19 -9.71 18.61
CA ASN A 17 -0.36 -8.38 18.31
C ASN A 17 -0.09 -7.84 16.89
N ALA A 18 0.29 -8.68 15.93
CA ALA A 18 0.45 -8.28 14.54
C ALA A 18 -0.25 -9.27 13.59
N GLU A 19 -0.99 -8.72 12.63
CA GLU A 19 -1.64 -9.50 11.58
C GLU A 19 -0.95 -9.23 10.24
N CYS A 20 -0.50 -10.30 9.57
CA CYS A 20 -0.02 -10.21 8.20
C CYS A 20 -1.22 -10.25 7.23
N ILE A 21 -1.48 -9.12 6.57
CA ILE A 21 -2.59 -8.96 5.63
C ILE A 21 -2.21 -9.21 4.16
N HIS A 22 -1.03 -9.78 3.87
CA HIS A 22 -0.64 -10.11 2.49
C HIS A 22 -1.62 -11.11 1.89
N MET A 23 -2.26 -10.75 0.77
CA MET A 23 -3.28 -11.54 0.09
C MET A 23 -4.48 -11.88 0.98
N LYS A 24 -4.77 -11.01 1.96
CA LYS A 24 -5.89 -11.16 2.88
C LYS A 24 -6.67 -9.85 3.01
N VAL A 25 -7.89 -10.00 3.50
CA VAL A 25 -8.72 -8.93 3.99
C VAL A 25 -8.88 -9.09 5.50
N TYR A 26 -8.66 -8.01 6.25
CA TYR A 26 -8.78 -7.97 7.69
C TYR A 26 -9.80 -6.89 8.10
N LYS A 27 -10.80 -7.27 8.90
CA LYS A 27 -11.80 -6.35 9.42
C LYS A 27 -11.25 -5.69 10.69
N PHE A 28 -11.13 -4.37 10.65
CA PHE A 28 -10.68 -3.58 11.79
C PHE A 28 -11.70 -2.49 12.08
N ARG A 29 -12.53 -2.71 13.12
CA ARG A 29 -13.67 -1.85 13.44
C ARG A 29 -14.60 -1.72 12.21
N GLU A 30 -14.88 -0.49 11.79
CA GLU A 30 -15.68 -0.14 10.61
C GLU A 30 -14.90 -0.22 9.29
N LEU A 31 -13.59 -0.48 9.33
CA LEU A 31 -12.73 -0.53 8.17
C LEU A 31 -12.43 -1.96 7.73
N VAL A 32 -12.17 -2.08 6.43
CA VAL A 32 -11.68 -3.28 5.80
C VAL A 32 -10.28 -3.01 5.28
N LEU A 33 -9.26 -3.64 5.86
CA LEU A 33 -7.88 -3.55 5.40
C LEU A 33 -7.62 -4.66 4.38
N ALA A 34 -7.24 -4.31 3.16
CA ALA A 34 -6.92 -5.27 2.11
C ALA A 34 -5.44 -5.14 1.73
N GLY A 35 -4.68 -6.23 1.81
CA GLY A 35 -3.23 -6.18 1.65
C GLY A 35 -2.70 -6.96 0.46
N ILE A 36 -1.71 -6.40 -0.23
CA ILE A 36 -0.86 -7.11 -1.19
C ILE A 36 0.60 -6.67 -1.04
N GLY A 37 1.49 -7.65 -0.90
CA GLY A 37 2.91 -7.45 -0.60
C GLY A 37 3.77 -7.93 -1.74
N GLY A 38 5.09 -7.92 -1.54
CA GLY A 38 6.05 -8.12 -2.63
C GLY A 38 6.02 -6.98 -3.64
N SER A 39 6.68 -7.15 -4.78
CA SER A 39 6.56 -6.19 -5.89
C SER A 39 6.43 -6.84 -7.25
N ILE A 40 6.10 -6.04 -8.25
CA ILE A 40 6.41 -6.42 -9.63
C ILE A 40 7.93 -6.46 -9.82
N TYR A 41 8.41 -7.11 -10.88
CA TYR A 41 9.84 -7.25 -11.14
C TYR A 41 10.58 -5.92 -11.07
N THR A 42 11.69 -5.94 -10.35
CA THR A 42 12.60 -4.80 -10.22
C THR A 42 13.93 -5.11 -10.86
N PRO A 43 14.76 -4.11 -11.17
CA PRO A 43 16.14 -4.34 -11.62
C PRO A 43 17.03 -5.03 -10.57
N PHE A 44 16.56 -5.21 -9.33
CA PHE A 44 17.34 -5.72 -8.21
C PHE A 44 17.12 -7.20 -7.92
N SER A 45 16.24 -7.88 -8.66
CA SER A 45 15.95 -9.32 -8.53
C SER A 45 15.74 -9.76 -7.08
N THR A 46 14.79 -9.13 -6.40
CA THR A 46 14.57 -9.36 -4.96
C THR A 46 13.72 -10.60 -4.67
N PRO A 47 13.77 -11.18 -3.45
CA PRO A 47 13.17 -12.48 -3.16
C PRO A 47 11.65 -12.57 -3.32
N PHE A 48 10.95 -11.44 -3.24
CA PHE A 48 9.49 -11.40 -3.25
C PHE A 48 8.94 -10.54 -4.38
N GLU A 49 9.15 -11.03 -5.61
CA GLU A 49 8.72 -10.39 -6.85
C GLU A 49 7.79 -11.27 -7.67
N TYR A 50 7.00 -10.62 -8.53
CA TYR A 50 6.02 -11.24 -9.41
C TYR A 50 6.08 -10.63 -10.80
N SER A 51 5.65 -11.38 -11.80
CA SER A 51 5.27 -10.78 -13.08
C SER A 51 4.04 -9.88 -12.91
N GLU A 52 3.85 -8.90 -13.79
CA GLU A 52 2.64 -8.05 -13.77
C GLU A 52 1.37 -8.91 -13.97
N GLU A 53 1.43 -9.98 -14.75
CA GLU A 53 0.32 -10.91 -14.96
C GLU A 53 0.01 -11.73 -13.71
N GLU A 54 1.02 -12.19 -12.97
CA GLU A 54 0.86 -12.86 -11.69
C GLU A 54 0.24 -11.92 -10.66
N TYR A 55 0.79 -10.71 -10.56
CA TYR A 55 0.30 -9.66 -9.69
C TYR A 55 -1.16 -9.31 -10.02
N SER A 56 -1.51 -9.22 -11.30
CA SER A 56 -2.89 -8.99 -11.76
C SER A 56 -3.86 -10.11 -11.32
N ARG A 57 -3.46 -11.38 -11.46
CA ARG A 57 -4.27 -12.52 -10.98
C ARG A 57 -4.46 -12.49 -9.46
N MET A 58 -3.43 -12.10 -8.72
CA MET A 58 -3.52 -11.92 -7.28
C MET A 58 -4.48 -10.79 -6.90
N LEU A 59 -4.36 -9.62 -7.54
CA LEU A 59 -5.26 -8.49 -7.34
C LEU A 59 -6.72 -8.84 -7.67
N ALA A 60 -6.96 -9.64 -8.71
CA ALA A 60 -8.31 -10.13 -9.04
C ALA A 60 -8.91 -10.97 -7.90
N LYS A 61 -8.12 -11.85 -7.27
CA LYS A 61 -8.57 -12.61 -6.09
C LYS A 61 -8.85 -11.67 -4.91
N LEU A 62 -7.95 -10.73 -4.64
CA LEU A 62 -8.10 -9.76 -3.56
C LEU A 62 -9.35 -8.89 -3.76
N LYS A 63 -9.67 -8.51 -5.00
CA LYS A 63 -10.90 -7.78 -5.36
C LYS A 63 -12.15 -8.54 -4.94
N GLU A 64 -12.21 -9.85 -5.21
CA GLU A 64 -13.35 -10.66 -4.81
C GLU A 64 -13.46 -10.78 -3.28
N GLU A 65 -12.34 -10.89 -2.57
CA GLU A 65 -12.34 -10.87 -1.11
C GLU A 65 -12.78 -9.51 -0.53
N ILE A 66 -12.38 -8.40 -1.16
CA ILE A 66 -12.86 -7.06 -0.82
C ILE A 66 -14.38 -7.00 -0.98
N LYS A 67 -14.92 -7.42 -2.12
CA LYS A 67 -16.38 -7.41 -2.38
C LYS A 67 -17.17 -8.22 -1.36
N LYS A 68 -16.67 -9.40 -0.98
CA LYS A 68 -17.33 -10.26 0.02
C LYS A 68 -17.34 -9.66 1.42
N ASN A 69 -16.33 -8.85 1.75
CA ASN A 69 -16.09 -8.37 3.12
C ASN A 69 -16.43 -6.89 3.33
N SER A 70 -16.62 -6.11 2.26
CA SER A 70 -16.91 -4.68 2.30
C SER A 70 -18.20 -4.36 1.54
N ASN A 71 -19.28 -4.15 2.28
CA ASN A 71 -20.56 -3.72 1.69
C ASN A 71 -20.67 -2.19 1.51
N ASN A 72 -19.82 -1.40 2.20
CA ASN A 72 -19.98 0.06 2.31
C ASN A 72 -18.79 0.87 1.77
N GLY A 73 -17.88 0.25 1.01
CA GLY A 73 -16.72 0.94 0.42
C GLY A 73 -15.66 1.44 1.41
N LYS A 74 -15.74 1.04 2.69
CA LYS A 74 -14.84 1.46 3.78
C LYS A 74 -13.50 0.70 3.76
N VAL A 75 -12.87 0.65 2.60
CA VAL A 75 -11.66 -0.14 2.36
C VAL A 75 -10.42 0.75 2.48
N VAL A 76 -9.39 0.27 3.17
CA VAL A 76 -8.02 0.79 3.07
C VAL A 76 -7.19 -0.27 2.36
N LEU A 77 -6.71 0.08 1.16
CA LEU A 77 -5.85 -0.78 0.38
C LEU A 77 -4.39 -0.53 0.80
N VAL A 78 -3.68 -1.58 1.18
CA VAL A 78 -2.27 -1.53 1.58
C VAL A 78 -1.47 -2.36 0.59
N SER A 79 -0.64 -1.68 -0.20
CA SER A 79 0.22 -2.32 -1.20
C SER A 79 1.67 -1.97 -0.92
N HIS A 80 2.62 -2.87 -1.17
CA HIS A 80 4.03 -2.44 -1.20
C HIS A 80 4.34 -1.71 -2.50
N THR A 81 3.97 -2.30 -3.65
CA THR A 81 4.08 -1.64 -4.98
C THR A 81 3.10 -0.48 -5.08
N PRO A 82 3.50 0.69 -5.60
CA PRO A 82 2.58 1.78 -5.89
C PRO A 82 1.81 1.57 -7.21
N PRO A 83 0.62 2.18 -7.39
CA PRO A 83 -0.08 2.19 -8.68
C PRO A 83 0.74 2.92 -9.75
N TYR A 84 0.68 2.45 -10.99
CA TYR A 84 1.34 3.09 -12.12
C TYR A 84 0.86 4.54 -12.33
N MET A 85 1.78 5.46 -12.65
CA MET A 85 1.50 6.89 -12.85
C MET A 85 0.70 7.52 -11.69
N SER A 86 0.96 7.06 -10.46
CA SER A 86 0.35 7.64 -9.26
C SER A 86 1.06 8.90 -8.80
N GLY A 87 2.28 9.14 -9.28
CA GLY A 87 3.18 10.15 -8.72
C GLY A 87 3.88 9.67 -7.46
N LEU A 88 3.43 8.56 -6.86
CA LEU A 88 4.08 7.84 -5.76
C LEU A 88 4.97 6.68 -6.25
N ASP A 89 5.02 6.49 -7.57
CA ASP A 89 5.77 5.46 -8.28
C ASP A 89 6.89 6.03 -9.16
N ARG A 90 7.21 7.31 -8.98
CA ARG A 90 8.22 8.00 -9.77
C ARG A 90 9.60 7.86 -9.15
N VAL A 91 10.56 7.34 -9.92
CA VAL A 91 11.96 7.27 -9.49
C VAL A 91 12.74 8.54 -9.87
N ARG A 92 13.96 8.73 -9.35
CA ARG A 92 14.87 9.86 -9.63
C ARG A 92 15.13 10.08 -11.12
N GLY A 93 15.14 8.99 -11.90
CA GLY A 93 15.27 9.04 -13.37
C GLY A 93 14.04 9.62 -14.08
N GLY A 94 12.94 9.83 -13.34
CA GLY A 94 11.69 10.38 -13.85
C GLY A 94 10.70 9.34 -14.36
N GLU A 95 11.12 8.08 -14.48
CA GLU A 95 10.32 6.94 -14.92
C GLU A 95 9.26 6.55 -13.89
N TYR A 96 8.17 5.96 -14.38
CA TYR A 96 7.08 5.40 -13.58
C TYR A 96 7.25 3.88 -13.50
N VAL A 97 7.37 3.35 -12.29
CA VAL A 97 7.66 1.92 -12.05
C VAL A 97 6.56 1.24 -11.24
N GLY A 98 5.38 1.85 -11.15
CA GLY A 98 4.23 1.26 -10.46
C GLY A 98 3.50 0.22 -11.29
N SER A 99 2.54 -0.49 -10.68
CA SER A 99 1.75 -1.53 -11.36
C SER A 99 0.48 -0.96 -12.02
N PRO A 100 0.28 -1.17 -13.34
CA PRO A 100 -0.97 -0.84 -14.02
C PRO A 100 -2.18 -1.62 -13.48
N SER A 101 -2.01 -2.90 -13.14
CA SER A 101 -3.07 -3.72 -12.56
C SER A 101 -3.51 -3.20 -11.20
N LEU A 102 -2.58 -2.69 -10.39
CA LEU A 102 -2.92 -2.08 -9.12
C LEU A 102 -3.71 -0.78 -9.32
N ARG A 103 -3.33 0.05 -10.28
CA ARG A 103 -4.10 1.25 -10.65
C ARG A 103 -5.53 0.90 -11.07
N LYS A 104 -5.68 -0.14 -11.88
CA LYS A 104 -7.00 -0.67 -12.28
C LYS A 104 -7.82 -1.13 -11.07
N LEU A 105 -7.22 -1.86 -10.12
CA LEU A 105 -7.92 -2.26 -8.90
C LEU A 105 -8.43 -1.04 -8.11
N VAL A 106 -7.62 0.02 -7.98
CA VAL A 106 -8.02 1.27 -7.31
C VAL A 106 -9.22 1.92 -8.02
N ALA A 107 -9.20 2.01 -9.35
CA ALA A 107 -10.32 2.54 -10.13
C ALA A 107 -11.62 1.75 -9.89
N GLU A 108 -11.52 0.42 -9.86
CA GLU A 108 -12.67 -0.48 -9.77
C GLU A 108 -13.25 -0.60 -8.36
N THR A 109 -12.40 -0.49 -7.33
CA THR A 109 -12.81 -0.70 -5.92
C THR A 109 -13.01 0.59 -5.15
N ARG A 110 -12.45 1.71 -5.63
CA ARG A 110 -12.52 3.05 -5.02
C ARG A 110 -12.38 3.03 -3.49
N PRO A 111 -11.25 2.54 -2.94
CA PRO A 111 -11.05 2.50 -1.50
C PRO A 111 -11.03 3.91 -0.90
N LEU A 112 -11.18 4.03 0.42
CA LEU A 112 -11.05 5.31 1.14
C LEU A 112 -9.62 5.84 1.09
N LEU A 113 -8.65 4.94 1.14
CA LEU A 113 -7.23 5.27 1.16
C LEU A 113 -6.41 4.15 0.52
N VAL A 114 -5.38 4.52 -0.22
CA VAL A 114 -4.33 3.60 -0.69
C VAL A 114 -3.03 3.94 0.03
N VAL A 115 -2.47 2.98 0.76
CA VAL A 115 -1.15 3.10 1.39
C VAL A 115 -0.16 2.31 0.57
N VAL A 116 0.93 2.95 0.14
CA VAL A 116 1.96 2.35 -0.70
C VAL A 116 3.34 2.47 -0.07
N GLY A 117 4.30 1.69 -0.58
CA GLY A 117 5.71 1.76 -0.19
C GLY A 117 6.62 1.68 -1.41
N HIS A 118 7.67 0.86 -1.29
CA HIS A 118 8.65 0.51 -2.32
C HIS A 118 9.53 1.66 -2.84
N ILE A 119 8.95 2.76 -3.31
CA ILE A 119 9.69 3.87 -3.92
C ILE A 119 10.05 4.90 -2.84
N HIS A 120 11.23 4.72 -2.24
CA HIS A 120 11.69 5.48 -1.07
C HIS A 120 11.76 7.01 -1.27
N GLU A 121 11.97 7.45 -2.50
CA GLU A 121 12.08 8.86 -2.86
C GLU A 121 10.73 9.52 -3.16
N ALA A 122 9.70 8.74 -3.47
CA ALA A 122 8.36 9.21 -3.74
C ALA A 122 7.54 9.37 -2.44
N TRP A 123 8.15 9.92 -1.39
CA TRP A 123 7.48 10.29 -0.14
C TRP A 123 6.45 11.38 -0.42
N GLY A 124 5.17 11.10 -0.21
CA GLY A 124 4.14 11.98 -0.73
C GLY A 124 2.71 11.52 -0.50
N VAL A 125 1.79 12.41 -0.87
CA VAL A 125 0.36 12.16 -1.00
C VAL A 125 -0.03 12.47 -2.43
N ALA A 126 -0.90 11.65 -3.03
CA ALA A 126 -1.38 11.82 -4.39
C ALA A 126 -2.85 11.43 -4.52
N SER A 127 -3.45 11.77 -5.67
CA SER A 127 -4.76 11.27 -6.08
C SER A 127 -4.57 10.27 -7.21
N VAL A 128 -5.05 9.04 -7.00
CA VAL A 128 -5.02 7.96 -8.00
C VAL A 128 -6.46 7.60 -8.32
N GLU A 129 -6.91 7.88 -9.54
CA GLU A 129 -8.30 7.61 -9.96
C GLU A 129 -9.35 8.31 -9.06
N GLY A 130 -8.97 9.47 -8.50
CA GLY A 130 -9.80 10.23 -7.56
C GLY A 130 -9.79 9.69 -6.12
N VAL A 131 -8.92 8.73 -5.81
CA VAL A 131 -8.73 8.17 -4.46
C VAL A 131 -7.44 8.70 -3.85
N LEU A 132 -7.49 9.07 -2.57
CA LEU A 132 -6.31 9.51 -1.83
C LEU A 132 -5.32 8.35 -1.67
N ALA A 133 -4.06 8.60 -2.02
CA ALA A 133 -2.97 7.65 -1.85
C ALA A 133 -1.82 8.29 -1.07
N VAL A 134 -1.11 7.50 -0.27
CA VAL A 134 0.04 7.97 0.51
C VAL A 134 1.18 6.98 0.45
N ASN A 135 2.39 7.51 0.23
CA ASN A 135 3.64 6.81 0.48
C ASN A 135 4.29 7.46 1.71
N PRO A 136 4.34 6.79 2.87
CA PRO A 136 4.92 7.34 4.10
C PRO A 136 6.43 7.59 4.01
N GLY A 137 7.09 7.07 2.99
CA GLY A 137 8.55 7.09 2.86
C GLY A 137 9.22 6.10 3.81
N PRO A 138 10.54 5.93 3.68
CA PRO A 138 11.27 4.96 4.47
C PRO A 138 11.48 5.47 5.91
N LEU A 139 11.14 4.64 6.89
CA LEU A 139 11.29 4.99 8.31
C LEU A 139 12.74 5.31 8.70
N LYS A 140 13.74 4.71 8.03
CA LYS A 140 15.17 5.03 8.23
C LYS A 140 15.52 6.50 7.97
N ALA A 141 14.70 7.22 7.19
CA ALA A 141 14.85 8.65 6.96
C ALA A 141 14.00 9.49 7.94
N GLY A 142 13.53 8.87 9.03
CA GLY A 142 12.62 9.44 10.01
C GLY A 142 11.21 9.71 9.49
N ARG A 143 10.86 9.30 8.27
CA ARG A 143 9.58 9.68 7.62
C ARG A 143 8.46 8.73 8.01
N TYR A 144 7.27 9.31 8.18
CA TYR A 144 6.02 8.57 8.36
C TYR A 144 4.83 9.40 7.89
N ALA A 145 3.64 8.79 7.93
CA ALA A 145 2.38 9.47 7.65
C ALA A 145 1.35 9.13 8.73
N ILE A 146 0.45 10.05 9.00
CA ILE A 146 -0.71 9.86 9.87
C ILE A 146 -1.97 10.05 9.02
N ALA A 147 -2.86 9.07 9.07
CA ALA A 147 -4.15 9.09 8.40
C ALA A 147 -5.27 9.14 9.45
N ASP A 148 -6.04 10.22 9.43
CA ASP A 148 -7.27 10.39 10.20
C ASP A 148 -8.46 10.02 9.31
N ILE A 149 -9.20 8.98 9.68
CA ILE A 149 -10.30 8.42 8.88
C ILE A 149 -11.62 8.55 9.66
N ASP A 150 -12.53 9.39 9.17
CA ASP A 150 -13.92 9.47 9.62
C ASP A 150 -14.76 8.50 8.79
N THR A 151 -15.11 7.35 9.37
CA THR A 151 -15.87 6.27 8.72
C THR A 151 -17.37 6.53 8.63
N VAL A 152 -17.88 7.58 9.28
CA VAL A 152 -19.29 7.99 9.19
C VAL A 152 -19.46 8.94 8.00
N LYS A 153 -18.52 9.88 7.84
CA LYS A 153 -18.54 10.87 6.75
C LYS A 153 -17.75 10.42 5.51
N ASN A 154 -17.04 9.29 5.60
CA ASN A 154 -16.10 8.82 4.58
C ASN A 154 -15.04 9.87 4.19
N ILE A 155 -14.54 10.59 5.19
CA ILE A 155 -13.50 11.61 5.01
C ILE A 155 -12.16 11.03 5.47
N VAL A 156 -11.14 11.12 4.62
CA VAL A 156 -9.76 10.78 4.96
C VAL A 156 -8.90 12.03 4.90
N ARG A 157 -8.10 12.25 5.93
CA ARG A 157 -7.06 13.28 5.97
C ARG A 157 -5.72 12.61 6.23
N VAL A 158 -4.72 12.98 5.45
CA VAL A 158 -3.37 12.45 5.60
C VAL A 158 -2.40 13.60 5.82
N ARG A 159 -1.52 13.44 6.81
CA ARG A 159 -0.36 14.32 7.01
C ARG A 159 0.93 13.52 6.95
N LEU A 160 1.91 14.05 6.25
CA LEU A 160 3.28 13.54 6.29
C LEU A 160 4.01 14.16 7.49
N ALA A 161 4.87 13.40 8.12
CA ALA A 161 5.63 13.84 9.28
C ALA A 161 7.02 13.20 9.31
N ARG A 162 7.87 13.75 10.16
CA ARG A 162 9.19 13.19 10.47
C ARG A 162 9.37 13.05 11.97
N LEU A 163 10.05 11.99 12.39
CA LEU A 163 10.58 11.89 13.74
C LEU A 163 11.53 13.07 13.90
N SER A 164 11.25 13.96 14.86
CA SER A 164 12.22 14.99 15.23
C SER A 164 13.51 14.31 15.65
N GLU A 165 14.66 14.80 15.19
CA GLU A 165 15.91 14.50 15.86
C GLU A 165 15.74 14.93 17.32
N SER A 166 15.88 14.00 18.27
CA SER A 166 16.19 14.41 19.63
C SER A 166 17.41 15.33 19.53
N PRO A 167 17.42 16.53 20.12
CA PRO A 167 18.68 17.19 20.36
C PRO A 167 19.47 16.20 21.22
N CYS A 168 20.58 15.69 20.71
CA CYS A 168 21.58 15.09 21.58
C CYS A 168 21.95 16.19 22.59
N GLY A 169 21.41 16.06 23.80
CA GLY A 169 21.86 16.79 24.98
C GLY A 169 23.15 16.20 25.50
#